data_AF-A0A951K646-F1
#
_entry.id   AF-A0A951K646-F1
#
_cell.length_a   1.000
_cell.length_b   1.000
_cell.length_c   1.000
_cell.angle_alpha   90.00
_cell.angle_beta   90.00
_cell.angle_gamma   90.00
#
_symmetry.space_group_name_H-M   'P 1'
#
loop_
_entity.id
_entity.type
_entity.pdbx_description
1 polymer ?
#
loop_
_entity_poly.entity_id
_entity_poly.type
_entity_poly.pdbx_seq_one_letter_code
_entity_poly.pdbx_strand_id
1 'polypeptide(L)'
;MTRLDHAFLTVEIDGARPVLEPSDAGATPAWSGHGVRVEMLAASDADRIFQRWHVDAGSGTAPRVEIRVRGRLDRPALAEITETDRPTPTGARSRWRSHDGRLHLEARTLPARADVAVRGATVRWTEVDGGELVGRADWPDRRDALALEIEVALGGAGAQADPSPVGAATGDRLTRGALAYVRGCTALRTGVDERTILTDHRILPLSWTRDAYWQAAALLAADGPGDRARVADHLRWLWRRCDRPDGWWARSHHADGRRKDLAFQADQQLYPMLELADFHEAAGALPTGVDWATAVGRAWAASELRVDGGLGLLASGENAADDPTDFPFIAASQILRWRTAVRLEHLAAAGALAVDPGQFSIAARSADDAFAAAFVCDANPWPYAVDAGGRTLMYHDANDLPVALAPAWGFCAADDPGWRSTMAFAFGPANPAWVSGRLPGLGSLHTPGVWTLGDLQAWISARAVGDAPKAAAALERLERIAFSDGMLPEAYDPDDETPIRHWFAWPGAALAALRLSDEHGERIASPT
;
A
#
# COMPACT_ATOMS: atom_id res chain seq x y z
N MET A 1 22.23 -1.34 34.55
CA MET A 1 21.19 -1.62 33.54
C MET A 1 21.31 -0.68 32.35
N THR A 2 21.24 -1.24 31.16
CA THR A 2 21.23 -0.55 29.88
C THR A 2 19.84 -0.60 29.27
N ARG A 3 19.42 0.54 28.74
CA ARG A 3 18.11 0.78 28.15
C ARG A 3 18.05 0.39 26.69
N LEU A 4 17.03 -0.39 26.32
CA LEU A 4 16.71 -0.80 24.96
C LEU A 4 15.34 -0.26 24.56
N ASP A 5 15.35 0.71 23.64
CA ASP A 5 14.17 1.38 23.11
C ASP A 5 13.85 0.80 21.72
N HIS A 6 13.03 -0.24 21.67
CA HIS A 6 12.56 -0.85 20.42
C HIS A 6 11.03 -0.95 20.48
N ALA A 7 10.37 -0.19 19.60
CA ALA A 7 8.92 0.01 19.53
C ALA A 7 8.29 0.81 20.70
N PHE A 8 7.14 0.38 21.22
CA PHE A 8 6.30 1.15 22.17
C PHE A 8 6.51 0.79 23.65
N LEU A 9 7.42 -0.14 23.95
CA LEU A 9 7.82 -0.55 25.31
C LEU A 9 9.34 -0.56 25.43
N THR A 10 9.85 -0.19 26.61
CA THR A 10 11.28 -0.16 26.90
C THR A 10 11.64 -1.31 27.84
N VAL A 11 12.70 -2.06 27.51
CA VAL A 11 13.28 -3.09 28.41
C VAL A 11 14.69 -2.68 28.80
N GLU A 12 15.01 -2.78 30.09
CA GLU A 12 16.34 -2.55 30.62
C GLU A 12 16.99 -3.87 31.05
N ILE A 13 18.24 -4.08 30.66
CA ILE A 13 19.02 -5.30 30.96
C ILE A 13 20.37 -4.90 31.54
N ASP A 14 20.86 -5.57 32.58
CA ASP A 14 22.23 -5.34 33.07
C ASP A 14 23.32 -5.67 32.03
N GLY A 15 24.32 -4.78 31.88
CA GLY A 15 25.43 -4.96 30.93
C GLY A 15 25.64 -3.75 30.02
N ALA A 16 26.47 -3.89 28.98
CA ALA A 16 26.67 -2.88 27.94
C ALA A 16 25.47 -2.82 26.98
N ARG A 17 25.28 -1.71 26.25
CA ARG A 17 24.19 -1.59 25.25
C ARG A 17 24.43 -2.55 24.10
N PRO A 18 23.61 -3.61 23.92
CA PRO A 18 23.70 -4.41 22.71
C PRO A 18 23.38 -3.53 21.51
N VAL A 19 24.21 -3.60 20.48
CA VAL A 19 23.85 -3.13 19.14
C VAL A 19 22.89 -4.16 18.57
N LEU A 20 21.64 -3.76 18.36
CA LEU A 20 20.60 -4.60 17.79
C LEU A 20 20.45 -4.25 16.32
N GLU A 21 20.71 -5.22 15.45
CA GLU A 21 20.56 -5.06 14.01
C GLU A 21 19.23 -5.68 13.57
N PRO A 22 18.55 -5.12 12.54
CA PRO A 22 17.38 -5.74 11.94
C PRO A 22 17.70 -7.17 11.52
N SER A 23 16.86 -8.12 11.91
CA SER A 23 17.02 -9.52 11.55
C SER A 23 16.32 -9.79 10.21
N ASP A 24 16.99 -10.50 9.30
CA ASP A 24 16.38 -11.01 8.07
C ASP A 24 15.46 -12.23 8.32
N ALA A 25 15.29 -12.65 9.57
CA ALA A 25 14.53 -13.85 9.94
C ALA A 25 13.01 -13.59 9.99
N GLY A 26 12.35 -13.63 8.84
CA GLY A 26 10.87 -13.67 8.76
C GLY A 26 10.21 -12.31 8.53
N ALA A 27 8.88 -12.28 8.36
CA ALA A 27 8.14 -11.03 8.13
C ALA A 27 7.46 -10.45 9.37
N THR A 28 7.93 -10.87 10.55
CA THR A 28 7.71 -10.17 11.80
C THR A 28 8.91 -9.25 12.05
N PRO A 29 8.72 -7.94 12.31
CA PRO A 29 9.81 -7.04 12.65
C PRO A 29 10.61 -7.62 13.82
N ALA A 30 11.89 -7.90 13.59
CA ALA A 30 12.76 -8.53 14.56
C ALA A 30 14.13 -7.87 14.56
N TRP A 31 14.75 -7.82 15.73
CA TRP A 31 16.12 -7.34 15.91
C TRP A 31 16.88 -8.33 16.78
N SER A 32 18.16 -8.51 16.50
CA SER A 32 19.03 -9.39 17.28
C SER A 32 20.43 -8.84 17.42
N GLY A 33 21.10 -9.17 18.52
CA GLY A 33 22.47 -8.76 18.78
C GLY A 33 22.89 -9.05 20.22
N HIS A 34 24.13 -9.49 20.40
CA HIS A 34 24.75 -9.74 21.71
C HIS A 34 23.88 -10.57 22.69
N GLY A 35 23.32 -11.69 22.23
CA GLY A 35 22.49 -12.59 23.05
C GLY A 35 21.10 -12.05 23.37
N VAL A 36 20.68 -10.93 22.77
CA VAL A 36 19.32 -10.41 22.87
C VAL A 36 18.67 -10.51 21.50
N ARG A 37 17.43 -11.01 21.47
CA ARG A 37 16.54 -10.99 20.31
C ARG A 37 15.20 -10.42 20.73
N VAL A 38 14.64 -9.57 19.88
CA VAL A 38 13.30 -9.02 20.07
C VAL A 38 12.50 -9.19 18.79
N GLU A 39 11.26 -9.63 18.91
CA GLU A 39 10.32 -9.83 17.79
C GLU A 39 9.00 -9.14 18.10
N MET A 40 8.37 -8.61 17.06
CA MET A 40 7.07 -7.96 17.16
C MET A 40 6.04 -8.74 16.35
N LEU A 41 4.88 -8.97 16.96
CA LEU A 41 3.72 -9.55 16.30
C LEU A 41 2.49 -8.69 16.57
N ALA A 42 1.57 -8.63 15.62
CA ALA A 42 0.22 -8.14 15.86
C ALA A 42 -0.75 -9.33 15.85
N ALA A 43 -1.77 -9.30 16.69
CA ALA A 43 -2.79 -10.32 16.74
C ALA A 43 -3.85 -10.12 15.66
N SER A 44 -4.52 -11.23 15.38
CA SER A 44 -5.67 -11.47 14.49
C SER A 44 -6.80 -10.48 14.51
N ASP A 45 -6.87 -9.76 15.62
CA ASP A 45 -8.06 -9.08 16.06
C ASP A 45 -7.85 -7.58 16.18
N ALA A 46 -6.72 -7.07 15.67
CA ALA A 46 -6.29 -5.67 15.67
C ALA A 46 -6.28 -4.99 17.06
N ASP A 47 -6.68 -5.72 18.10
CA ASP A 47 -6.77 -5.25 19.46
C ASP A 47 -5.48 -5.57 20.21
N ARG A 48 -4.63 -6.49 19.72
CA ARG A 48 -3.43 -6.92 20.44
C ARG A 48 -2.17 -6.80 19.61
N ILE A 49 -1.10 -6.46 20.31
CA ILE A 49 0.27 -6.50 19.81
C ILE A 49 1.13 -7.23 20.84
N PHE A 50 2.08 -8.02 20.34
CA PHE A 50 3.01 -8.79 21.14
C PHE A 50 4.43 -8.32 20.85
N GLN A 51 5.22 -8.23 21.91
CA GLN A 51 6.65 -8.04 21.83
C GLN A 51 7.33 -9.18 22.57
N ARG A 52 8.02 -10.04 21.83
CA ARG A 52 8.75 -11.18 22.37
C ARG A 52 10.21 -10.80 22.54
N TRP A 53 10.72 -10.99 23.74
CA TRP A 53 12.13 -10.83 24.06
C TRP A 53 12.73 -12.20 24.37
N HIS A 54 13.92 -12.44 23.84
CA HIS A 54 14.79 -13.54 24.21
C HIS A 54 16.10 -12.94 24.71
N VAL A 55 16.49 -13.26 25.93
CA VAL A 55 17.72 -12.76 26.56
C VAL A 55 18.54 -13.95 27.01
N ASP A 56 19.68 -14.18 26.38
CA ASP A 56 20.65 -15.21 26.77
C ASP A 56 21.49 -14.71 27.95
N ALA A 57 21.54 -15.48 29.03
CA ALA A 57 22.35 -15.18 30.20
C ALA A 57 23.86 -15.45 29.96
N GLY A 58 24.19 -16.19 28.90
CA GLY A 58 25.55 -16.69 28.66
C GLY A 58 26.03 -17.62 29.79
N SER A 59 27.35 -17.72 29.98
CA SER A 59 27.96 -18.55 31.06
C SER A 59 28.05 -17.84 32.42
N GLY A 60 27.30 -16.74 32.61
CA GLY A 60 27.38 -15.86 33.77
C GLY A 60 26.16 -15.96 34.70
N THR A 61 26.10 -15.06 35.70
CA THR A 61 24.89 -14.86 36.50
C THR A 61 23.79 -14.23 35.64
N ALA A 62 22.58 -14.77 35.71
CA ALA A 62 21.39 -14.25 35.04
C ALA A 62 21.28 -12.71 35.19
N PRO A 63 21.29 -11.93 34.09
CA PRO A 63 21.26 -10.47 34.17
C PRO A 63 19.90 -9.99 34.66
N ARG A 64 19.84 -8.94 35.46
CA ARG A 64 18.56 -8.35 35.86
C ARG A 64 17.82 -7.81 34.64
N VAL A 65 16.52 -8.08 34.56
CA VAL A 65 15.64 -7.57 33.51
C VAL A 65 14.50 -6.76 34.13
N GLU A 66 14.38 -5.50 33.72
CA GLU A 66 13.27 -4.62 34.11
C GLU A 66 12.51 -4.17 32.87
N ILE A 67 11.19 -4.22 32.97
CA ILE A 67 10.26 -3.76 31.93
C ILE A 67 9.76 -2.39 32.37
N ARG A 68 10.03 -1.37 31.56
CA ARG A 68 9.60 0.00 31.85
C ARG A 68 8.49 0.41 30.90
N VAL A 69 7.37 0.80 31.47
CA VAL A 69 6.18 1.20 30.74
C VAL A 69 5.86 2.65 31.06
N ARG A 70 5.83 3.47 30.02
CA ARG A 70 5.39 4.86 30.09
C ARG A 70 4.53 5.14 28.88
N GLY A 71 3.40 5.81 29.09
CA GLY A 71 2.53 6.15 28.00
C GLY A 71 1.18 6.68 28.44
N ARG A 72 0.40 7.10 27.46
CA ARG A 72 -1.01 7.46 27.58
C ARG A 72 -1.76 6.90 26.38
N LEU A 73 -3.03 6.61 26.57
CA LEU A 73 -4.01 6.48 25.51
C LEU A 73 -4.45 7.88 25.09
N ASP A 74 -4.27 8.18 23.82
CA ASP A 74 -4.67 9.42 23.17
C ASP A 74 -5.09 9.09 21.74
N ARG A 75 -5.71 10.06 21.04
CA ARG A 75 -5.96 9.93 19.61
C ARG A 75 -4.61 9.85 18.86
N PRO A 76 -4.51 9.13 17.73
CA PRO A 76 -3.28 9.09 16.94
C PRO A 76 -2.74 10.49 16.65
N ALA A 77 -1.42 10.65 16.68
CA ALA A 77 -0.74 11.93 16.39
C ALA A 77 -0.60 12.21 14.87
N LEU A 78 -1.17 11.34 14.04
CA LEU A 78 -1.12 11.41 12.59
C LEU A 78 -2.54 11.72 12.09
N ALA A 79 -2.61 12.65 11.16
CA ALA A 79 -3.84 13.25 10.69
C ALA A 79 -4.75 12.25 9.96
N GLU A 80 -6.05 12.30 10.30
CA GLU A 80 -7.08 11.76 9.42
C GLU A 80 -7.21 12.67 8.19
N ILE A 81 -7.72 12.19 7.04
CA ILE A 81 -7.67 12.93 5.77
C ILE A 81 -8.32 14.32 5.82
N THR A 82 -9.24 14.56 6.76
CA THR A 82 -9.87 15.88 6.96
C THR A 82 -8.97 16.89 7.65
N GLU A 83 -7.83 16.45 8.15
CA GLU A 83 -6.89 17.24 8.93
C GLU A 83 -5.62 17.43 8.10
N THR A 84 -5.43 18.60 7.53
CA THR A 84 -4.18 18.98 6.85
C THR A 84 -3.04 19.20 7.86
N ASP A 85 -3.39 19.42 9.12
CA ASP A 85 -2.48 19.57 10.25
C ASP A 85 -2.54 18.32 11.14
N ARG A 86 -1.43 17.95 11.78
CA ARG A 86 -1.44 16.87 12.78
C ARG A 86 -2.51 17.17 13.84
N PRO A 87 -3.47 16.26 14.13
CA PRO A 87 -4.48 16.45 15.14
C PRO A 87 -3.80 16.80 16.44
N THR A 88 -4.30 17.86 17.08
CA THR A 88 -3.83 18.20 18.41
C THR A 88 -4.19 17.00 19.31
N PRO A 89 -3.22 16.44 20.06
CA PRO A 89 -3.54 15.38 21.01
C PRO A 89 -4.73 15.79 21.86
N THR A 90 -5.66 14.88 22.16
CA THR A 90 -6.89 15.25 22.86
C THR A 90 -6.62 15.74 24.28
N GLY A 91 -5.37 15.62 24.74
CA GLY A 91 -4.96 15.91 26.11
C GLY A 91 -5.49 14.85 27.07
N ALA A 92 -5.90 13.69 26.55
CA ALA A 92 -6.45 12.62 27.36
C ALA A 92 -5.44 12.22 28.44
N ARG A 93 -5.91 12.28 29.69
CA ARG A 93 -5.15 11.77 30.82
C ARG A 93 -5.49 10.31 30.98
N SER A 94 -4.46 9.48 30.95
CA SER A 94 -4.62 8.05 31.20
C SER A 94 -4.26 7.71 32.64
N ARG A 95 -4.92 6.70 33.20
CA ARG A 95 -4.61 6.17 34.53
C ARG A 95 -4.14 4.74 34.39
N TRP A 96 -2.98 4.46 34.98
CA TRP A 96 -2.49 3.11 35.12
C TRP A 96 -2.97 2.47 36.42
N ARG A 97 -3.19 1.16 36.41
CA ARG A 97 -3.41 0.31 37.58
C ARG A 97 -2.71 -1.01 37.36
N SER A 98 -2.08 -1.57 38.39
CA SER A 98 -1.60 -2.95 38.35
C SER A 98 -2.55 -3.88 39.10
N HIS A 99 -2.85 -5.04 38.53
CA HIS A 99 -3.61 -6.10 39.17
C HIS A 99 -3.12 -7.45 38.65
N ASP A 100 -2.82 -8.39 39.54
CA ASP A 100 -2.37 -9.75 39.20
C ASP A 100 -1.22 -9.81 38.17
N GLY A 101 -0.23 -8.93 38.32
CA GLY A 101 0.93 -8.86 37.41
C GLY A 101 0.65 -8.27 36.02
N ARG A 102 -0.60 -7.83 35.76
CA ARG A 102 -1.00 -7.10 34.55
C ARG A 102 -1.09 -5.60 34.84
N LEU A 103 -0.89 -4.79 33.81
CA LEU A 103 -1.18 -3.36 33.85
C LEU A 103 -2.46 -3.07 33.07
N HIS A 104 -3.30 -2.23 33.63
CA HIS A 104 -4.51 -1.72 33.03
C HIS A 104 -4.36 -0.21 32.84
N LEU A 105 -4.52 0.26 31.62
CA LEU A 105 -4.50 1.66 31.23
C LEU A 105 -5.88 2.07 30.77
N GLU A 106 -6.40 3.14 31.36
CA GLU A 106 -7.72 3.68 31.00
C GLU A 106 -7.59 5.17 30.68
N ALA A 107 -8.06 5.59 29.50
CA ALA A 107 -8.19 7.00 29.18
C ALA A 107 -9.40 7.57 29.91
N ARG A 108 -9.25 8.65 30.66
CA ARG A 108 -10.37 9.26 31.41
C ARG A 108 -11.42 9.94 30.54
N THR A 109 -11.03 10.32 29.32
CA THR A 109 -11.82 11.17 28.42
C THR A 109 -12.00 10.55 27.03
N LEU A 110 -11.51 9.32 26.83
CA LEU A 110 -11.70 8.55 25.60
C LEU A 110 -12.30 7.19 25.99
N PRO A 111 -13.20 6.61 25.19
CA PRO A 111 -13.73 5.27 25.42
C PRO A 111 -12.69 4.20 25.01
N ALA A 112 -11.47 4.31 25.55
CA ALA A 112 -10.33 3.49 25.21
C ALA A 112 -9.65 2.95 26.47
N ARG A 113 -9.33 1.65 26.44
CA ARG A 113 -8.52 0.98 27.46
C ARG A 113 -7.37 0.21 26.81
N ALA A 114 -6.33 -0.10 27.57
CA ALA A 114 -5.28 -1.02 27.17
C ALA A 114 -4.85 -1.90 28.33
N ASP A 115 -4.63 -3.17 28.07
CA ASP A 115 -4.16 -4.15 29.03
C ASP A 115 -2.77 -4.62 28.62
N VAL A 116 -1.76 -4.44 29.48
CA VAL A 116 -0.41 -4.96 29.28
C VAL A 116 -0.23 -6.20 30.14
N ALA A 117 0.09 -7.33 29.52
CA ALA A 117 0.39 -8.57 30.20
C ALA A 117 1.79 -9.06 29.83
N VAL A 118 2.50 -9.62 30.80
CA VAL A 118 3.82 -10.23 30.57
C VAL A 118 3.71 -11.71 30.86
N ARG A 119 4.16 -12.54 29.91
CA ARG A 119 4.26 -14.00 30.02
C ARG A 119 5.72 -14.40 29.99
N GLY A 120 6.02 -15.57 30.56
CA GLY A 120 7.39 -16.13 30.62
C GLY A 120 8.19 -15.75 31.86
N ALA A 121 7.76 -14.73 32.62
CA ALA A 121 8.27 -14.40 33.94
C ALA A 121 7.18 -13.84 34.84
N THR A 122 7.36 -13.99 36.16
CA THR A 122 6.58 -13.25 37.15
C THR A 122 7.08 -11.81 37.18
N VAL A 123 6.17 -10.85 37.01
CA VAL A 123 6.51 -9.42 37.01
C VAL A 123 5.82 -8.70 38.16
N ARG A 124 6.62 -7.99 38.97
CA ARG A 124 6.09 -7.11 40.03
C ARG A 124 6.22 -5.65 39.60
N TRP A 125 5.07 -5.00 39.43
CA TRP A 125 4.96 -3.62 38.99
C TRP A 125 5.03 -2.65 40.16
N THR A 126 5.89 -1.64 40.03
CA THR A 126 6.02 -0.54 40.98
C THR A 126 5.91 0.77 40.21
N GLU A 127 5.10 1.70 40.71
CA GLU A 127 5.04 3.07 40.17
C GLU A 127 6.24 3.86 40.67
N VAL A 128 6.91 4.55 39.75
CA VAL A 128 8.05 5.43 40.05
C VAL A 128 7.71 6.88 39.67
N ASP A 129 8.49 7.83 40.20
CA ASP A 129 8.25 9.26 39.98
C ASP A 129 8.17 9.62 38.49
N GLY A 130 7.14 10.40 38.13
CA GLY A 130 6.92 10.85 36.75
C GLY A 130 5.94 9.99 35.93
N GLY A 131 5.20 9.07 36.56
CA GLY A 131 4.13 8.29 35.92
C GLY A 131 4.63 7.13 35.07
N GLU A 132 5.86 6.66 35.33
CA GLU A 132 6.44 5.44 34.76
C GLU A 132 6.15 4.25 35.68
N LEU A 133 5.90 3.08 35.09
CA LEU A 133 5.73 1.83 35.79
C LEU A 133 6.91 0.91 35.49
N VAL A 134 7.55 0.41 36.54
CA VAL A 134 8.70 -0.50 36.45
C VAL A 134 8.29 -1.88 36.92
N GLY A 135 8.31 -2.84 36.01
CA GLY A 135 8.05 -4.24 36.23
C GLY A 135 9.36 -5.01 36.33
N ARG A 136 9.68 -5.57 37.50
CA ARG A 136 10.85 -6.45 37.65
C ARG A 136 10.49 -7.87 37.24
N ALA A 137 11.19 -8.43 36.25
CA ALA A 137 10.98 -9.80 35.79
C ALA A 137 11.86 -10.76 36.58
N ASP A 138 11.23 -11.70 37.30
CA ASP A 138 11.93 -12.76 38.01
C ASP A 138 12.39 -13.84 37.01
N TRP A 139 13.66 -14.22 37.06
CA TRP A 139 14.17 -15.32 36.24
C TRP A 139 13.55 -16.64 36.66
N PRO A 140 13.04 -17.46 35.73
CA PRO A 140 12.64 -18.83 36.03
C PRO A 140 13.85 -19.62 36.55
N ASP A 141 13.67 -20.43 37.60
CA ASP A 141 14.76 -21.19 38.23
C ASP A 141 15.56 -22.01 37.19
N ARG A 142 16.87 -21.74 37.12
CA ARG A 142 17.88 -22.48 36.32
C ARG A 142 17.62 -22.52 34.80
N ARG A 143 17.50 -21.35 34.17
CA ARG A 143 17.54 -21.24 32.69
C ARG A 143 18.68 -20.36 32.20
N ASP A 144 19.32 -20.82 31.13
CA ASP A 144 20.40 -20.10 30.43
C ASP A 144 19.87 -18.95 29.56
N ALA A 145 18.54 -18.84 29.42
CA ALA A 145 17.86 -17.77 28.69
C ALA A 145 16.50 -17.42 29.31
N LEU A 146 16.11 -16.16 29.17
CA LEU A 146 14.82 -15.62 29.55
C LEU A 146 14.01 -15.29 28.29
N ALA A 147 12.85 -15.93 28.13
CA ALA A 147 11.89 -15.59 27.10
C ALA A 147 10.72 -14.83 27.74
N LEU A 148 10.51 -13.57 27.34
CA LEU A 148 9.37 -12.76 27.75
C LEU A 148 8.46 -12.50 26.56
N GLU A 149 7.15 -12.64 26.75
CA GLU A 149 6.17 -12.16 25.78
C GLU A 149 5.33 -11.07 26.43
N ILE A 150 5.42 -9.85 25.91
CA ILE A 150 4.64 -8.71 26.38
C ILE A 150 3.48 -8.50 25.42
N GLU A 151 2.26 -8.76 25.88
CA GLU A 151 1.00 -8.54 25.16
C GLU A 151 0.44 -7.18 25.56
N VAL A 152 0.09 -6.33 24.60
CA VAL A 152 -0.69 -5.11 24.81
C VAL A 152 -2.01 -5.27 24.06
N ALA A 153 -3.12 -5.32 24.81
CA ALA A 153 -4.48 -5.47 24.29
C ALA A 153 -5.26 -4.15 24.45
N LEU A 154 -5.53 -3.44 23.36
CA LEU A 154 -6.44 -2.32 23.28
C LEU A 154 -7.89 -2.79 23.38
N GLY A 155 -8.72 -2.08 24.12
CA GLY A 155 -10.17 -2.30 24.18
C GLY A 155 -10.92 -1.07 23.68
N GLY A 156 -11.79 -1.29 22.69
CA GLY A 156 -12.65 -0.32 22.02
C GLY A 156 -13.47 -1.00 20.90
N ALA A 157 -14.50 -0.35 20.36
CA ALA A 157 -15.39 -0.96 19.36
C ALA A 157 -14.71 -1.17 17.99
N GLY A 158 -14.32 -2.42 17.71
CA GLY A 158 -14.53 -3.12 16.43
C GLY A 158 -13.58 -2.86 15.25
N ALA A 159 -12.62 -3.76 15.04
CA ALA A 159 -12.24 -4.36 13.75
C ALA A 159 -11.25 -5.51 14.03
N GLN A 160 -11.33 -6.64 13.30
CA GLN A 160 -10.51 -7.83 13.54
C GLN A 160 -9.53 -8.03 12.35
N ALA A 161 -8.21 -7.92 12.56
CA ALA A 161 -7.17 -8.03 11.51
C ALA A 161 -6.42 -9.39 11.47
N ASP A 162 -6.75 -10.28 10.53
CA ASP A 162 -6.27 -11.68 10.35
C ASP A 162 -4.82 -12.03 10.81
N PRO A 163 -4.61 -13.10 11.63
CA PRO A 163 -3.32 -13.48 12.22
C PRO A 163 -2.54 -14.47 11.36
N SER A 164 -2.68 -14.39 10.04
CA SER A 164 -1.89 -15.24 9.18
C SER A 164 -0.41 -14.91 9.39
N PRO A 165 0.46 -15.90 9.71
CA PRO A 165 1.88 -15.63 9.89
C PRO A 165 2.37 -14.89 8.65
N VAL A 166 2.94 -13.70 8.88
CA VAL A 166 3.54 -12.93 7.79
C VAL A 166 4.71 -13.78 7.31
N GLY A 167 4.55 -14.43 6.17
CA GLY A 167 5.63 -15.20 5.54
C GLY A 167 6.78 -14.25 5.26
N ALA A 168 8.02 -14.68 5.52
CA ALA A 168 9.23 -13.92 5.24
C ALA A 168 9.10 -13.25 3.85
N ALA A 169 9.05 -11.92 3.81
CA ALA A 169 9.10 -11.21 2.55
C ALA A 169 10.55 -11.28 2.08
N THR A 170 10.78 -11.79 0.87
CA THR A 170 12.06 -11.75 0.19
C THR A 170 12.17 -10.42 -0.56
N GLY A 171 13.40 -9.94 -0.79
CA GLY A 171 13.66 -8.69 -1.50
C GLY A 171 14.32 -7.62 -0.63
N ASP A 172 14.53 -6.45 -1.23
CA ASP A 172 15.08 -5.28 -0.55
C ASP A 172 14.12 -4.70 0.49
N ARG A 173 14.60 -3.73 1.28
CA ARG A 173 13.85 -3.18 2.41
C ARG A 173 12.48 -2.63 2.02
N LEU A 174 12.38 -1.92 0.89
CA LEU A 174 11.11 -1.32 0.44
C LEU A 174 10.10 -2.40 0.04
N THR A 175 10.54 -3.38 -0.75
CA THR A 175 9.72 -4.52 -1.18
C THR A 175 9.21 -5.32 0.04
N ARG A 176 10.09 -5.59 1.01
CA ARG A 176 9.70 -6.29 2.25
C ARG A 176 8.71 -5.49 3.08
N GLY A 177 8.93 -4.18 3.23
CA GLY A 177 8.04 -3.28 3.96
C GLY A 177 6.64 -3.25 3.33
N ALA A 178 6.57 -3.07 2.01
CA ALA A 178 5.32 -3.05 1.26
C ALA A 178 4.54 -4.37 1.42
N LEU A 179 5.18 -5.53 1.17
CA LEU A 179 4.52 -6.83 1.29
C LEU A 179 4.05 -7.12 2.72
N ALA A 180 4.88 -6.79 3.72
CA ALA A 180 4.50 -6.95 5.13
C ALA A 180 3.28 -6.09 5.48
N TYR A 181 3.25 -4.84 5.02
CA TYR A 181 2.13 -3.94 5.23
C TYR A 181 0.85 -4.43 4.56
N VAL A 182 0.93 -4.91 3.30
CA VAL A 182 -0.24 -5.46 2.61
C VAL A 182 -0.77 -6.69 3.35
N ARG A 183 0.11 -7.65 3.66
CA ARG A 183 -0.27 -8.93 4.31
C ARG A 183 -0.82 -8.73 5.72
N GLY A 184 -0.29 -7.76 6.47
CA GLY A 184 -0.57 -7.58 7.89
C GLY A 184 -1.58 -6.47 8.23
N CYS A 185 -1.71 -5.44 7.39
CA CYS A 185 -2.46 -4.23 7.75
C CYS A 185 -3.63 -3.93 6.81
N THR A 186 -3.46 -4.09 5.49
CA THR A 186 -4.49 -3.63 4.53
C THR A 186 -5.36 -4.74 3.96
N ALA A 187 -4.82 -5.95 3.81
CA ALA A 187 -5.56 -7.10 3.32
C ALA A 187 -6.35 -7.74 4.48
N LEU A 188 -7.53 -7.20 4.81
CA LEU A 188 -8.34 -7.57 5.98
C LEU A 188 -9.45 -8.56 5.63
N ARG A 189 -9.54 -9.67 6.39
CA ARG A 189 -10.58 -10.67 6.20
C ARG A 189 -11.95 -10.08 6.57
N THR A 190 -12.90 -10.13 5.66
CA THR A 190 -14.26 -9.58 5.84
C THR A 190 -15.35 -10.66 5.75
N GLY A 191 -14.97 -11.88 5.37
CA GLY A 191 -15.82 -13.06 5.32
C GLY A 191 -15.01 -14.36 5.34
N VAL A 192 -15.67 -15.49 5.13
CA VAL A 192 -15.02 -16.82 5.13
C VAL A 192 -14.01 -16.93 3.98
N ASP A 193 -14.40 -16.50 2.79
CA ASP A 193 -13.64 -16.50 1.53
C ASP A 193 -13.54 -15.08 0.92
N GLU A 194 -13.61 -14.04 1.77
CA GLU A 194 -13.64 -12.65 1.32
C GLU A 194 -12.65 -11.79 2.12
N ARG A 195 -11.95 -10.91 1.41
CA ARG A 195 -10.95 -10.00 1.96
C ARG A 195 -11.05 -8.62 1.32
N THR A 196 -11.16 -7.56 2.11
CA THR A 196 -10.92 -6.21 1.58
C THR A 196 -9.42 -5.96 1.50
N ILE A 197 -8.96 -5.25 0.47
CA ILE A 197 -7.61 -4.66 0.45
C ILE A 197 -7.80 -3.15 0.55
N LEU A 198 -7.48 -2.59 1.70
CA LEU A 198 -7.60 -1.15 1.96
C LEU A 198 -6.41 -0.38 1.35
N THR A 199 -6.60 0.89 1.03
CA THR A 199 -5.51 1.80 0.67
C THR A 199 -4.61 2.08 1.90
N ASP A 200 -5.25 2.27 3.05
CA ASP A 200 -4.65 2.50 4.35
C ASP A 200 -5.57 1.93 5.45
N HIS A 201 -5.00 1.43 6.55
CA HIS A 201 -5.72 0.96 7.73
C HIS A 201 -6.05 2.08 8.76
N ARG A 202 -5.49 3.28 8.62
CA ARG A 202 -5.56 4.35 9.63
C ARG A 202 -6.37 5.57 9.18
N ILE A 203 -5.92 6.22 8.11
CA ILE A 203 -6.37 7.53 7.67
C ILE A 203 -7.54 7.40 6.70
N LEU A 204 -7.46 6.40 5.82
CA LEU A 204 -8.45 6.07 4.81
C LEU A 204 -8.77 4.57 4.82
N PRO A 205 -9.55 4.06 5.80
CA PRO A 205 -9.95 2.65 5.87
C PRO A 205 -11.01 2.32 4.82
N LEU A 206 -10.64 2.56 3.57
CA LEU A 206 -11.41 2.43 2.34
C LEU A 206 -10.53 1.70 1.33
N SER A 207 -11.17 1.04 0.39
CA SER A 207 -10.54 0.37 -0.74
C SER A 207 -10.86 1.16 -2.00
N TRP A 208 -9.84 1.68 -2.66
CA TRP A 208 -9.89 2.06 -4.06
C TRP A 208 -9.41 0.87 -4.87
N THR A 209 -10.10 0.56 -5.97
CA THR A 209 -9.73 -0.57 -6.82
C THR A 209 -8.36 -0.39 -7.48
N ARG A 210 -7.98 0.86 -7.79
CA ARG A 210 -6.63 1.23 -8.28
C ARG A 210 -5.54 0.83 -7.27
N ASP A 211 -5.68 1.29 -6.05
CA ASP A 211 -4.70 1.06 -4.98
C ASP A 211 -4.66 -0.41 -4.58
N ALA A 212 -5.82 -1.06 -4.54
CA ALA A 212 -5.95 -2.48 -4.25
C ALA A 212 -5.32 -3.35 -5.35
N TYR A 213 -5.47 -2.97 -6.62
CA TYR A 213 -4.82 -3.66 -7.75
C TYR A 213 -3.30 -3.69 -7.57
N TRP A 214 -2.65 -2.57 -7.24
CA TRP A 214 -1.19 -2.56 -7.07
C TRP A 214 -0.73 -3.40 -5.88
N GLN A 215 -1.52 -3.43 -4.80
CA GLN A 215 -1.28 -4.32 -3.67
C GLN A 215 -1.47 -5.79 -4.04
N ALA A 216 -2.52 -6.12 -4.80
CA ALA A 216 -2.76 -7.46 -5.31
C ALA A 216 -1.65 -7.90 -6.27
N ALA A 217 -1.23 -7.04 -7.20
CA ALA A 217 -0.12 -7.27 -8.12
C ALA A 217 1.19 -7.55 -7.38
N ALA A 218 1.47 -6.82 -6.29
CA ALA A 218 2.64 -7.09 -5.44
C ALA A 218 2.59 -8.48 -4.80
N LEU A 219 1.42 -8.90 -4.29
CA LEU A 219 1.22 -10.24 -3.73
C LEU A 219 1.37 -11.33 -4.80
N LEU A 220 0.81 -11.12 -6.00
CA LEU A 220 0.94 -12.07 -7.11
C LEU A 220 2.40 -12.22 -7.54
N ALA A 221 3.12 -11.11 -7.72
CA ALA A 221 4.53 -11.13 -8.12
C ALA A 221 5.45 -11.72 -7.05
N ALA A 222 5.11 -11.56 -5.76
CA ALA A 222 5.86 -12.14 -4.66
C ALA A 222 5.63 -13.65 -4.49
N ASP A 223 4.45 -14.13 -4.88
CA ASP A 223 3.97 -15.52 -4.72
C ASP A 223 4.30 -16.15 -3.35
N GLY A 224 4.17 -15.35 -2.29
CA GLY A 224 4.44 -15.80 -0.93
C GLY A 224 3.36 -16.73 -0.37
N PRO A 225 3.60 -17.38 0.78
CA PRO A 225 2.62 -18.24 1.42
C PRO A 225 1.27 -17.54 1.66
N GLY A 226 0.24 -18.00 0.94
CA GLY A 226 -1.12 -17.48 1.04
C GLY A 226 -1.41 -16.22 0.22
N ASP A 227 -0.46 -15.68 -0.53
CA ASP A 227 -0.64 -14.45 -1.30
C ASP A 227 -1.71 -14.60 -2.40
N ARG A 228 -1.59 -15.64 -3.24
CA ARG A 228 -2.63 -15.96 -4.23
C ARG A 228 -4.01 -16.15 -3.57
N ALA A 229 -4.07 -16.77 -2.38
CA ALA A 229 -5.33 -16.94 -1.67
C ALA A 229 -5.92 -15.60 -1.21
N ARG A 230 -5.09 -14.65 -0.74
CA ARG A 230 -5.53 -13.30 -0.36
C ARG A 230 -6.10 -12.53 -1.55
N VAL A 231 -5.46 -12.63 -2.72
CA VAL A 231 -5.95 -11.98 -3.95
C VAL A 231 -7.24 -12.64 -4.43
N ALA A 232 -7.34 -13.97 -4.38
CA ALA A 232 -8.58 -14.68 -4.69
C ALA A 232 -9.75 -14.25 -3.77
N ASP A 233 -9.49 -14.11 -2.46
CA ASP A 233 -10.47 -13.62 -1.50
C ASP A 233 -10.82 -12.14 -1.76
N HIS A 234 -9.87 -11.34 -2.23
CA HIS A 234 -10.10 -9.96 -2.62
C HIS A 234 -10.99 -9.82 -3.85
N LEU A 235 -10.71 -10.58 -4.90
CA LEU A 235 -11.55 -10.63 -6.09
C LEU A 235 -12.98 -11.07 -5.74
N ARG A 236 -13.18 -12.02 -4.83
CA ARG A 236 -14.53 -12.38 -4.37
C ARG A 236 -15.22 -11.24 -3.64
N TRP A 237 -14.53 -10.59 -2.70
CA TRP A 237 -15.06 -9.42 -1.99
C TRP A 237 -15.45 -8.31 -2.97
N LEU A 238 -14.56 -7.95 -3.89
CA LEU A 238 -14.73 -6.84 -4.83
C LEU A 238 -15.89 -7.08 -5.81
N TRP A 239 -16.10 -8.32 -6.25
CA TRP A 239 -17.10 -8.63 -7.27
C TRP A 239 -18.44 -9.11 -6.72
N ARG A 240 -18.49 -9.65 -5.50
CA ARG A 240 -19.73 -10.09 -4.83
C ARG A 240 -20.29 -9.05 -3.88
N ARG A 241 -19.43 -8.45 -3.06
CA ARG A 241 -19.84 -7.61 -1.92
C ARG A 241 -19.92 -6.14 -2.26
N CYS A 242 -19.00 -5.63 -3.08
CA CYS A 242 -18.97 -4.19 -3.36
C CYS A 242 -20.19 -3.73 -4.16
N ASP A 243 -20.78 -2.63 -3.70
CA ASP A 243 -21.87 -1.95 -4.40
C ASP A 243 -21.42 -1.52 -5.80
N ARG A 244 -22.18 -1.95 -6.81
CA ARG A 244 -21.98 -1.58 -8.22
C ARG A 244 -23.27 -1.03 -8.85
N PRO A 245 -23.65 0.22 -8.54
CA PRO A 245 -24.82 0.84 -9.18
C PRO A 245 -24.63 0.80 -10.70
N ASP A 246 -25.65 0.37 -11.45
CA ASP A 246 -25.62 0.26 -12.91
C ASP A 246 -24.43 -0.53 -13.49
N GLY A 247 -23.82 -1.42 -12.68
CA GLY A 247 -22.73 -2.31 -13.10
C GLY A 247 -21.31 -1.77 -12.95
N TRP A 248 -21.11 -0.54 -12.48
CA TRP A 248 -19.79 0.09 -12.30
C TRP A 248 -19.45 0.29 -10.80
N TRP A 249 -18.17 0.27 -10.45
CA TRP A 249 -17.67 0.54 -9.09
C TRP A 249 -17.61 2.03 -8.81
N ALA A 250 -18.14 2.46 -7.66
CA ALA A 250 -17.82 3.79 -7.15
C ALA A 250 -16.32 3.96 -6.90
N ARG A 251 -15.85 5.20 -6.78
CA ARG A 251 -14.45 5.54 -6.51
C ARG A 251 -13.81 4.74 -5.37
N SER A 252 -14.53 4.55 -4.27
CA SER A 252 -14.03 3.78 -3.12
C SER A 252 -15.13 3.12 -2.29
N HIS A 253 -14.74 2.07 -1.58
CA HIS A 253 -15.63 1.23 -0.77
C HIS A 253 -15.12 1.05 0.65
N HIS A 254 -16.05 0.98 1.60
CA HIS A 254 -15.77 0.51 2.95
C HIS A 254 -15.48 -1.00 2.95
N ALA A 255 -14.84 -1.51 4.00
CA ALA A 255 -14.55 -2.93 4.16
C ALA A 255 -15.79 -3.85 4.05
N ASP A 256 -16.97 -3.33 4.37
CA ASP A 256 -18.25 -4.04 4.22
C ASP A 256 -18.83 -4.01 2.80
N GLY A 257 -18.13 -3.41 1.83
CA GLY A 257 -18.51 -3.31 0.42
C GLY A 257 -19.43 -2.13 0.11
N ARG A 258 -19.88 -1.35 1.10
CA ARG A 258 -20.68 -0.15 0.82
C ARG A 258 -19.81 0.90 0.17
N ARG A 259 -20.32 1.53 -0.88
CA ARG A 259 -19.66 2.68 -1.52
C ARG A 259 -19.58 3.88 -0.58
N LYS A 260 -18.48 4.63 -0.64
CA LYS A 260 -18.31 5.91 0.09
C LYS A 260 -19.15 7.03 -0.54
N ASP A 261 -19.12 7.11 -1.87
CA ASP A 261 -19.76 8.15 -2.68
C ASP A 261 -20.21 7.60 -4.05
N LEU A 262 -20.61 8.48 -4.95
CA LEU A 262 -21.05 8.15 -6.32
C LEU A 262 -20.07 8.68 -7.39
N ALA A 263 -18.85 9.06 -7.01
CA ALA A 263 -17.88 9.56 -7.97
C ALA A 263 -17.51 8.44 -8.95
N PHE A 264 -17.56 8.76 -10.24
CA PHE A 264 -17.15 7.87 -11.31
C PHE A 264 -15.73 8.21 -11.74
N GLN A 265 -14.86 7.21 -11.68
CA GLN A 265 -13.50 7.26 -12.17
C GLN A 265 -13.30 6.13 -13.17
N ALA A 266 -12.81 6.45 -14.37
CA ALA A 266 -12.65 5.49 -15.45
C ALA A 266 -11.68 4.36 -15.09
N ASP A 267 -10.57 4.70 -14.46
CA ASP A 267 -9.54 3.74 -14.08
C ASP A 267 -10.01 2.78 -12.98
N GLN A 268 -10.85 3.24 -12.05
CA GLN A 268 -11.49 2.40 -11.03
C GLN A 268 -12.40 1.30 -11.62
N GLN A 269 -12.78 1.43 -12.89
CA GLN A 269 -13.56 0.38 -13.57
C GLN A 269 -12.66 -0.67 -14.24
N LEU A 270 -11.43 -0.28 -14.59
CA LEU A 270 -10.53 -1.06 -15.42
C LEU A 270 -9.60 -1.93 -14.56
N TYR A 271 -9.08 -1.38 -13.46
CA TYR A 271 -8.21 -2.12 -12.54
C TYR A 271 -8.81 -3.43 -11.99
N PRO A 272 -10.11 -3.52 -11.61
CA PRO A 272 -10.72 -4.80 -11.19
C PRO A 272 -10.65 -5.91 -12.24
N MET A 273 -10.79 -5.54 -13.53
CA MET A 273 -10.72 -6.49 -14.64
C MET A 273 -9.28 -6.86 -14.98
N LEU A 274 -8.36 -5.90 -14.89
CA LEU A 274 -6.93 -6.13 -15.04
C LEU A 274 -6.39 -7.04 -13.93
N GLU A 275 -6.78 -6.82 -12.67
CA GLU A 275 -6.42 -7.66 -11.52
C GLU A 275 -6.82 -9.13 -11.77
N LEU A 276 -8.03 -9.36 -12.27
CA LEU A 276 -8.52 -10.71 -12.57
C LEU A 276 -7.70 -11.39 -13.68
N ALA A 277 -7.32 -10.65 -14.72
CA ALA A 277 -6.49 -11.16 -15.79
C ALA A 277 -5.07 -11.50 -15.30
N ASP A 278 -4.49 -10.66 -14.45
CA ASP A 278 -3.17 -10.89 -13.86
C ASP A 278 -3.20 -12.04 -12.85
N PHE A 279 -4.29 -12.19 -12.08
CA PHE A 279 -4.51 -13.38 -11.25
C PHE A 279 -4.55 -14.65 -12.09
N HIS A 280 -5.28 -14.65 -13.21
CA HIS A 280 -5.36 -15.81 -14.09
C HIS A 280 -3.98 -16.21 -14.65
N GLU A 281 -3.17 -15.23 -15.07
CA GLU A 281 -1.80 -15.49 -15.53
C GLU A 281 -0.96 -16.10 -14.41
N ALA A 282 -0.99 -15.52 -13.20
CA ALA A 282 -0.17 -15.97 -12.08
C ALA A 282 -0.63 -17.30 -11.44
N ALA A 283 -1.92 -17.63 -11.51
CA ALA A 283 -2.50 -18.82 -10.86
C ALA A 283 -2.86 -19.94 -11.86
N GLY A 284 -2.88 -19.66 -13.16
CA GLY A 284 -3.29 -20.59 -14.21
C GLY A 284 -4.80 -20.93 -14.24
N ALA A 285 -5.60 -20.28 -13.38
CA ALA A 285 -7.05 -20.45 -13.32
C ALA A 285 -7.70 -19.25 -12.62
N LEU A 286 -8.99 -19.02 -12.88
CA LEU A 286 -9.77 -18.01 -12.16
C LEU A 286 -10.20 -18.52 -10.77
N PRO A 287 -10.33 -17.63 -9.77
CA PRO A 287 -10.75 -18.04 -8.44
C PRO A 287 -12.21 -18.50 -8.45
N THR A 288 -12.58 -19.44 -7.59
CA THR A 288 -13.96 -19.98 -7.61
C THR A 288 -15.01 -19.03 -7.01
N GLY A 289 -16.26 -19.23 -7.41
CA GLY A 289 -17.45 -18.69 -6.74
C GLY A 289 -17.90 -17.29 -7.19
N VAL A 290 -17.38 -16.79 -8.29
CA VAL A 290 -18.04 -15.75 -9.08
C VAL A 290 -18.27 -16.33 -10.48
N ASP A 291 -19.40 -16.02 -11.10
CA ASP A 291 -19.63 -16.35 -12.52
C ASP A 291 -18.82 -15.39 -13.40
N TRP A 292 -17.50 -15.60 -13.48
CA TRP A 292 -16.59 -14.73 -14.22
C TRP A 292 -16.94 -14.62 -15.69
N ALA A 293 -17.44 -15.72 -16.27
CA ALA A 293 -17.82 -15.79 -17.66
C ALA A 293 -18.82 -14.69 -18.03
N THR A 294 -19.78 -14.42 -17.14
CA THR A 294 -20.78 -13.36 -17.30
C THR A 294 -20.35 -12.04 -16.65
N ALA A 295 -19.75 -12.08 -15.45
CA ALA A 295 -19.52 -10.90 -14.63
C ALA A 295 -18.59 -9.89 -15.31
N VAL A 296 -17.51 -10.37 -15.93
CA VAL A 296 -16.53 -9.51 -16.61
C VAL A 296 -17.16 -8.83 -17.82
N GLY A 297 -17.93 -9.57 -18.63
CA GLY A 297 -18.61 -8.99 -19.79
C GLY A 297 -19.60 -7.88 -19.40
N ARG A 298 -20.30 -8.03 -18.26
CA ARG A 298 -21.18 -6.97 -17.74
C ARG A 298 -20.42 -5.75 -17.23
N ALA A 299 -19.34 -5.95 -16.49
CA ALA A 299 -18.50 -4.86 -16.00
C ALA A 299 -17.86 -4.08 -17.15
N TRP A 300 -17.30 -4.81 -18.14
CA TRP A 300 -16.77 -4.22 -19.37
C TRP A 300 -17.82 -3.40 -20.12
N ALA A 301 -19.00 -3.98 -20.36
CA ALA A 301 -20.09 -3.28 -21.04
C ALA A 301 -20.54 -2.02 -20.28
N ALA A 302 -20.57 -2.04 -18.94
CA ALA A 302 -20.90 -0.87 -18.13
C ALA A 302 -19.86 0.26 -18.29
N SER A 303 -18.57 -0.08 -18.35
CA SER A 303 -17.50 0.88 -18.65
C SER A 303 -17.63 1.45 -20.06
N GLU A 304 -17.94 0.61 -21.04
CA GLU A 304 -18.06 1.03 -22.44
C GLU A 304 -19.23 1.99 -22.69
N LEU A 305 -20.26 2.02 -21.82
CA LEU A 305 -21.32 3.04 -21.88
C LEU A 305 -20.81 4.48 -21.64
N ARG A 306 -19.58 4.63 -21.13
CA ARG A 306 -18.91 5.92 -20.92
C ARG A 306 -17.93 6.29 -22.03
N VAL A 307 -17.80 5.45 -23.05
CA VAL A 307 -17.03 5.79 -24.25
C VAL A 307 -17.84 6.75 -25.10
N ASP A 308 -17.25 7.90 -25.44
CA ASP A 308 -17.89 8.86 -26.32
C ASP A 308 -18.01 8.29 -27.74
N GLY A 309 -19.23 8.30 -28.29
CA GLY A 309 -19.52 7.67 -29.58
C GLY A 309 -18.90 8.39 -30.79
N GLY A 310 -18.47 9.65 -30.65
CA GLY A 310 -17.80 10.41 -31.71
C GLY A 310 -16.28 10.32 -31.62
N LEU A 311 -15.74 10.35 -30.39
CA LEU A 311 -14.31 10.40 -30.15
C LEU A 311 -13.68 9.03 -29.90
N GLY A 312 -14.46 8.02 -29.47
CA GLY A 312 -13.93 6.71 -29.07
C GLY A 312 -13.15 6.74 -27.75
N LEU A 313 -13.25 7.83 -26.99
CA LEU A 313 -12.51 8.05 -25.74
C LEU A 313 -13.39 7.75 -24.52
N LEU A 314 -12.81 7.07 -23.52
CA LEU A 314 -13.47 6.76 -22.26
C LEU A 314 -13.48 8.00 -21.35
N ALA A 315 -14.68 8.47 -21.01
CA ALA A 315 -14.86 9.60 -20.11
C ALA A 315 -14.70 9.22 -18.63
N SER A 316 -14.12 10.12 -17.84
CA SER A 316 -14.02 10.05 -16.38
C SER A 316 -14.61 11.32 -15.74
N GLY A 317 -15.16 11.21 -14.54
CA GLY A 317 -15.63 12.37 -13.76
C GLY A 317 -14.53 13.00 -12.90
N GLU A 318 -13.55 12.20 -12.49
CA GLU A 318 -12.39 12.62 -11.71
C GLU A 318 -11.11 12.01 -12.28
N ASN A 319 -9.95 12.56 -11.92
CA ASN A 319 -8.66 11.98 -12.24
C ASN A 319 -8.20 10.93 -11.20
N ALA A 320 -7.02 10.35 -11.40
CA ALA A 320 -6.47 9.35 -10.50
C ALA A 320 -6.06 9.92 -9.12
N ALA A 321 -6.02 11.25 -8.97
CA ALA A 321 -5.78 11.94 -7.71
C ALA A 321 -7.08 12.29 -6.97
N ASP A 322 -8.24 11.76 -7.41
CA ASP A 322 -9.55 12.02 -6.82
C ASP A 322 -10.06 13.47 -6.99
N ASP A 323 -9.50 14.21 -7.96
CA ASP A 323 -9.92 15.57 -8.29
C ASP A 323 -10.93 15.60 -9.45
N PRO A 324 -12.03 16.38 -9.36
CA PRO A 324 -12.94 16.62 -10.47
C PRO A 324 -12.24 17.21 -11.68
N THR A 325 -12.66 16.81 -12.88
CA THR A 325 -12.09 17.31 -14.13
C THR A 325 -13.15 17.84 -15.09
N ASP A 326 -12.88 18.99 -15.70
CA ASP A 326 -13.64 19.51 -16.85
C ASP A 326 -13.16 18.91 -18.19
N PHE A 327 -12.06 18.15 -18.16
CA PHE A 327 -11.47 17.42 -19.28
C PHE A 327 -11.65 15.91 -19.02
N PRO A 328 -12.78 15.31 -19.42
CA PRO A 328 -13.15 13.96 -19.01
C PRO A 328 -12.30 12.86 -19.66
N PHE A 329 -11.62 13.14 -20.77
CA PHE A 329 -10.86 12.13 -21.50
C PHE A 329 -9.39 12.20 -21.08
N ILE A 330 -9.02 11.47 -20.03
CA ILE A 330 -7.67 11.46 -19.45
C ILE A 330 -6.79 10.46 -20.20
N ALA A 331 -5.58 10.86 -20.58
CA ALA A 331 -4.62 10.04 -21.34
C ALA A 331 -4.35 8.68 -20.66
N ALA A 332 -4.07 8.71 -19.36
CA ALA A 332 -3.80 7.52 -18.56
C ALA A 332 -4.96 6.51 -18.58
N SER A 333 -6.21 6.99 -18.55
CA SER A 333 -7.39 6.13 -18.60
C SER A 333 -7.56 5.46 -19.97
N GLN A 334 -7.14 6.11 -21.06
CA GLN A 334 -7.20 5.51 -22.40
C GLN A 334 -6.17 4.39 -22.56
N ILE A 335 -4.94 4.63 -22.09
CA ILE A 335 -3.87 3.62 -22.07
C ILE A 335 -4.28 2.43 -21.21
N LEU A 336 -4.90 2.67 -20.04
CA LEU A 336 -5.40 1.60 -19.19
C LEU A 336 -6.58 0.85 -19.84
N ARG A 337 -7.46 1.52 -20.58
CA ARG A 337 -8.54 0.86 -21.34
C ARG A 337 -7.97 -0.07 -22.39
N TRP A 338 -6.98 0.40 -23.17
CA TRP A 338 -6.26 -0.42 -24.13
C TRP A 338 -5.63 -1.64 -23.47
N ARG A 339 -4.88 -1.45 -22.37
CA ARG A 339 -4.21 -2.55 -21.66
C ARG A 339 -5.22 -3.57 -21.14
N THR A 340 -6.31 -3.10 -20.56
CA THR A 340 -7.37 -3.97 -20.04
C THR A 340 -8.02 -4.76 -21.16
N ALA A 341 -8.31 -4.15 -22.31
CA ALA A 341 -8.85 -4.86 -23.47
C ALA A 341 -7.90 -5.96 -23.96
N VAL A 342 -6.61 -5.68 -24.12
CA VAL A 342 -5.60 -6.69 -24.52
C VAL A 342 -5.58 -7.87 -23.54
N ARG A 343 -5.61 -7.59 -22.24
CA ARG A 343 -5.56 -8.63 -21.20
C ARG A 343 -6.85 -9.46 -21.13
N LEU A 344 -8.01 -8.83 -21.37
CA LEU A 344 -9.29 -9.53 -21.47
C LEU A 344 -9.42 -10.35 -22.75
N GLU A 345 -8.81 -9.94 -23.86
CA GLU A 345 -8.71 -10.76 -25.08
C GLU A 345 -8.04 -12.11 -24.78
N HIS A 346 -6.91 -12.10 -24.07
CA HIS A 346 -6.22 -13.33 -23.68
C HIS A 346 -7.07 -14.21 -22.76
N LEU A 347 -7.76 -13.61 -21.79
CA LEU A 347 -8.62 -14.34 -20.86
C LEU A 347 -9.82 -14.97 -21.59
N ALA A 348 -10.43 -14.25 -22.53
CA ALA A 348 -11.48 -14.76 -23.39
C ALA A 348 -10.98 -15.89 -24.31
N ALA A 349 -9.79 -15.73 -24.91
CA ALA A 349 -9.19 -16.73 -25.80
C ALA A 349 -8.84 -18.03 -25.07
N ALA A 350 -8.53 -17.95 -23.78
CA ALA A 350 -8.37 -19.09 -22.89
C ALA A 350 -9.71 -19.78 -22.51
N GLY A 351 -10.86 -19.26 -22.98
CA GLY A 351 -12.18 -19.81 -22.70
C GLY A 351 -12.72 -19.46 -21.31
N ALA A 352 -12.10 -18.51 -20.61
CA ALA A 352 -12.51 -18.14 -19.25
C ALA A 352 -13.68 -17.14 -19.23
N LEU A 353 -13.97 -16.47 -20.35
CA LEU A 353 -15.04 -15.48 -20.50
C LEU A 353 -16.11 -15.94 -21.51
N ALA A 354 -17.38 -15.58 -21.28
CA ALA A 354 -18.47 -15.80 -22.24
C ALA A 354 -18.62 -14.60 -23.21
N VAL A 355 -17.49 -14.08 -23.69
CA VAL A 355 -17.39 -12.95 -24.62
C VAL A 355 -16.43 -13.36 -25.73
N ASP A 356 -16.74 -12.99 -26.98
CA ASP A 356 -15.85 -13.24 -28.11
C ASP A 356 -14.54 -12.45 -27.93
N PRO A 357 -13.35 -13.11 -27.93
CA PRO A 357 -12.06 -12.42 -27.86
C PRO A 357 -11.91 -11.29 -28.89
N GLY A 358 -12.51 -11.45 -30.07
CA GLY A 358 -12.49 -10.45 -31.14
C GLY A 358 -13.11 -9.11 -30.73
N GLN A 359 -14.05 -9.09 -29.78
CA GLN A 359 -14.62 -7.84 -29.26
C GLN A 359 -13.60 -7.02 -28.48
N PHE A 360 -12.78 -7.67 -27.65
CA PHE A 360 -11.71 -7.01 -26.93
C PHE A 360 -10.61 -6.53 -27.86
N SER A 361 -10.28 -7.32 -28.88
CA SER A 361 -9.33 -6.94 -29.93
C SER A 361 -9.78 -5.67 -30.69
N ILE A 362 -11.08 -5.55 -30.99
CA ILE A 362 -11.67 -4.34 -31.59
C ILE A 362 -11.58 -3.16 -30.62
N ALA A 363 -11.90 -3.35 -29.35
CA ALA A 363 -11.85 -2.28 -28.37
C ALA A 363 -10.42 -1.77 -28.12
N ALA A 364 -9.42 -2.66 -28.09
CA ALA A 364 -8.02 -2.30 -27.98
C ALA A 364 -7.59 -1.43 -29.17
N ARG A 365 -7.87 -1.86 -30.42
CA ARG A 365 -7.59 -1.04 -31.62
C ARG A 365 -8.31 0.30 -31.59
N SER A 366 -9.58 0.31 -31.20
CA SER A 366 -10.35 1.54 -31.08
C SER A 366 -9.78 2.51 -30.04
N ALA A 367 -9.27 2.00 -28.90
CA ALA A 367 -8.63 2.82 -27.89
C ALA A 367 -7.33 3.44 -28.42
N ASP A 368 -6.53 2.66 -29.15
CA ASP A 368 -5.27 3.09 -29.75
C ASP A 368 -5.51 4.16 -30.84
N ASP A 369 -6.43 3.90 -31.78
CA ASP A 369 -6.80 4.84 -32.85
C ASP A 369 -7.34 6.16 -32.27
N ALA A 370 -8.21 6.09 -31.26
CA ALA A 370 -8.76 7.26 -30.59
C ALA A 370 -7.68 8.05 -29.83
N PHE A 371 -6.76 7.35 -29.18
CA PHE A 371 -5.62 8.00 -28.50
C PHE A 371 -4.72 8.71 -29.50
N ALA A 372 -4.36 8.05 -30.61
CA ALA A 372 -3.56 8.63 -31.68
C ALA A 372 -4.21 9.88 -32.27
N ALA A 373 -5.53 9.87 -32.47
CA ALA A 373 -6.27 11.01 -33.02
C ALA A 373 -6.34 12.21 -32.05
N ALA A 374 -6.41 11.98 -30.73
CA ALA A 374 -6.69 13.02 -29.75
C ALA A 374 -5.46 13.52 -28.97
N PHE A 375 -4.43 12.69 -28.80
CA PHE A 375 -3.30 12.97 -27.90
C PHE A 375 -1.96 13.08 -28.62
N VAL A 376 -1.79 12.40 -29.76
CA VAL A 376 -0.50 12.39 -30.46
C VAL A 376 -0.32 13.67 -31.25
N CYS A 377 0.73 14.42 -30.92
CA CYS A 377 1.15 15.62 -31.61
C CYS A 377 2.67 15.56 -31.84
N ASP A 378 3.13 15.67 -33.09
CA ASP A 378 4.53 15.45 -33.48
C ASP A 378 5.53 16.15 -32.54
N ALA A 379 6.38 15.35 -31.87
CA ALA A 379 7.43 15.76 -30.92
C ALA A 379 6.97 16.60 -29.71
N ASN A 380 5.67 16.83 -29.54
CA ASN A 380 5.10 17.52 -28.40
C ASN A 380 4.67 16.53 -27.32
N PRO A 381 4.64 16.94 -26.05
CA PRO A 381 4.08 16.11 -24.98
C PRO A 381 2.61 15.82 -25.29
N TRP A 382 2.17 14.59 -24.99
CA TRP A 382 0.76 14.25 -24.99
C TRP A 382 0.04 15.14 -23.97
N PRO A 383 -1.13 15.70 -24.31
CA PRO A 383 -1.92 16.42 -23.33
C PRO A 383 -2.37 15.46 -22.23
N TYR A 384 -2.51 15.98 -21.02
CA TYR A 384 -3.01 15.22 -19.86
C TYR A 384 -4.40 14.63 -20.13
N ALA A 385 -5.26 15.50 -20.65
CA ALA A 385 -6.64 15.21 -20.92
C ALA A 385 -7.16 16.10 -22.04
N VAL A 386 -8.23 15.64 -22.68
CA VAL A 386 -8.96 16.39 -23.70
C VAL A 386 -10.43 16.52 -23.31
N ASP A 387 -11.10 17.56 -23.83
CA ASP A 387 -12.54 17.72 -23.70
C ASP A 387 -13.29 17.33 -24.98
N ALA A 388 -14.61 17.32 -24.92
CA ALA A 388 -15.46 16.97 -26.07
C ALA A 388 -15.36 17.98 -27.23
N GLY A 389 -14.83 19.18 -26.98
CA GLY A 389 -14.58 20.22 -27.98
C GLY A 389 -13.19 20.18 -28.60
N GLY A 390 -12.34 19.22 -28.21
CA GLY A 390 -10.95 19.09 -28.67
C GLY A 390 -9.97 20.06 -28.00
N ARG A 391 -10.35 20.74 -26.92
CA ARG A 391 -9.40 21.50 -26.10
C ARG A 391 -8.57 20.52 -25.28
N THR A 392 -7.31 20.88 -25.09
CA THR A 392 -6.32 20.06 -24.37
C THR A 392 -5.94 20.70 -23.03
N LEU A 393 -5.76 19.87 -22.01
CA LEU A 393 -5.15 20.26 -20.74
C LEU A 393 -3.68 19.81 -20.72
N MET A 394 -2.74 20.75 -20.58
CA MET A 394 -1.31 20.43 -20.42
C MET A 394 -0.96 20.33 -18.93
N TYR A 395 -0.80 19.11 -18.46
CA TYR A 395 -0.55 18.75 -17.06
C TYR A 395 0.05 17.33 -17.01
N HIS A 396 0.63 16.93 -15.87
CA HIS A 396 0.97 15.53 -15.62
C HIS A 396 1.01 15.29 -14.11
N ASP A 397 0.33 14.24 -13.63
CA ASP A 397 0.19 13.95 -12.20
C ASP A 397 1.02 12.72 -11.79
N ALA A 398 1.51 12.71 -10.56
CA ALA A 398 2.19 11.57 -9.95
C ALA A 398 1.32 10.30 -9.89
N ASN A 399 -0.01 10.41 -9.81
CA ASN A 399 -0.94 9.29 -9.73
C ASN A 399 -1.10 8.55 -11.08
N ASP A 400 -0.73 9.17 -12.20
CA ASP A 400 -0.99 8.64 -13.55
C ASP A 400 0.09 7.66 -14.05
N LEU A 401 0.33 6.60 -13.28
CA LEU A 401 1.26 5.50 -13.61
C LEU A 401 1.08 4.89 -15.02
N PRO A 402 -0.15 4.71 -15.56
CA PRO A 402 -0.35 4.19 -16.92
C PRO A 402 0.47 4.89 -18.01
N VAL A 403 0.67 6.20 -17.92
CA VAL A 403 1.47 6.96 -18.91
C VAL A 403 2.94 6.58 -18.81
N ALA A 404 3.50 6.51 -17.60
CA ALA A 404 4.89 6.08 -17.40
C ALA A 404 5.11 4.63 -17.84
N LEU A 405 4.09 3.77 -17.67
CA LEU A 405 4.12 2.36 -18.03
C LEU A 405 3.81 2.08 -19.51
N ALA A 406 3.41 3.08 -20.30
CA ALA A 406 2.99 2.88 -21.68
C ALA A 406 3.97 2.05 -22.53
N PRO A 407 5.31 2.30 -22.50
CA PRO A 407 6.25 1.46 -23.23
C PRO A 407 6.35 0.03 -22.69
N ALA A 408 6.36 -0.12 -21.36
CA ALA A 408 6.43 -1.42 -20.71
C ALA A 408 5.20 -2.27 -21.02
N TRP A 409 4.02 -1.65 -21.11
CA TRP A 409 2.79 -2.34 -21.48
C TRP A 409 2.68 -2.63 -22.97
N GLY A 410 3.55 -2.08 -23.81
CA GLY A 410 3.50 -2.25 -25.27
C GLY A 410 2.58 -1.27 -25.99
N PHE A 411 2.11 -0.24 -25.31
CA PHE A 411 1.23 0.77 -25.91
C PHE A 411 1.99 1.64 -26.92
N CYS A 412 3.24 1.97 -26.63
CA CYS A 412 4.12 2.69 -27.54
C CYS A 412 5.55 2.13 -27.45
N ALA A 413 6.43 2.54 -28.38
CA ALA A 413 7.84 2.23 -28.27
C ALA A 413 8.52 3.09 -27.19
N ALA A 414 9.61 2.60 -26.60
CA ALA A 414 10.39 3.38 -25.63
C ALA A 414 11.09 4.61 -26.25
N ASP A 415 11.26 4.62 -27.58
CA ASP A 415 11.76 5.75 -28.35
C ASP A 415 10.65 6.63 -28.96
N ASP A 416 9.37 6.38 -28.62
CA ASP A 416 8.26 7.20 -29.09
C ASP A 416 8.47 8.68 -28.70
N PRO A 417 8.48 9.61 -29.68
CA PRO A 417 8.82 11.00 -29.43
C PRO A 417 7.78 11.70 -28.56
N GLY A 418 6.50 11.35 -28.68
CA GLY A 418 5.41 11.93 -27.88
C GLY A 418 5.51 11.50 -26.42
N TRP A 419 5.72 10.21 -26.17
CA TRP A 419 5.91 9.67 -24.82
C TRP A 419 7.16 10.26 -24.15
N ARG A 420 8.30 10.31 -24.84
CA ARG A 420 9.53 10.91 -24.28
C ARG A 420 9.37 12.40 -23.98
N SER A 421 8.67 13.13 -24.85
CA SER A 421 8.34 14.55 -24.63
C SER A 421 7.40 14.71 -23.43
N THR A 422 6.44 13.81 -23.26
CA THR A 422 5.52 13.76 -22.11
C THR A 422 6.29 13.54 -20.81
N MET A 423 7.19 12.55 -20.74
CA MET A 423 7.99 12.31 -19.54
C MET A 423 8.96 13.47 -19.25
N ALA A 424 9.53 14.10 -20.29
CA ALA A 424 10.36 15.29 -20.12
C ALA A 424 9.56 16.49 -19.58
N PHE A 425 8.33 16.69 -20.06
CA PHE A 425 7.41 17.70 -19.54
C PHE A 425 7.03 17.41 -18.09
N ALA A 426 6.69 16.16 -17.76
CA ALA A 426 6.28 15.73 -16.42
C ALA A 426 7.31 16.10 -15.34
N PHE A 427 8.60 15.89 -15.64
CA PHE A 427 9.73 16.21 -14.76
C PHE A 427 10.37 17.58 -15.02
N GLY A 428 9.60 18.53 -15.55
CA GLY A 428 10.06 19.88 -15.86
C GLY A 428 9.21 20.98 -15.22
N PRO A 429 9.77 22.18 -15.02
CA PRO A 429 9.06 23.30 -14.38
C PRO A 429 7.88 23.86 -15.20
N ALA A 430 7.70 23.41 -16.44
CA ALA A 430 6.54 23.75 -17.25
C ALA A 430 5.28 22.95 -16.84
N ASN A 431 5.44 21.81 -16.15
CA ASN A 431 4.32 21.07 -15.59
C ASN A 431 3.82 21.75 -14.31
N PRO A 432 2.52 22.10 -14.20
CA PRO A 432 1.95 22.67 -12.96
C PRO A 432 2.15 21.82 -11.70
N ALA A 433 2.31 20.50 -11.82
CA ALA A 433 2.59 19.60 -10.69
C ALA A 433 4.09 19.53 -10.33
N TRP A 434 4.97 20.20 -11.06
CA TRP A 434 6.39 20.21 -10.72
C TRP A 434 6.64 20.97 -9.43
N VAL A 435 7.21 20.29 -8.45
CA VAL A 435 7.57 20.87 -7.16
C VAL A 435 9.06 21.16 -7.15
N SER A 436 9.39 22.44 -6.92
CA SER A 436 10.77 22.92 -6.80
C SER A 436 11.26 22.85 -5.36
N GLY A 437 12.57 22.74 -5.16
CA GLY A 437 13.25 22.73 -3.87
C GLY A 437 14.60 22.03 -3.99
N ARG A 438 15.19 21.62 -2.85
CA ARG A 438 16.47 20.91 -2.80
C ARG A 438 16.43 19.57 -3.54
N LEU A 439 15.31 18.86 -3.41
CA LEU A 439 14.99 17.63 -4.13
C LEU A 439 13.73 17.88 -4.95
N PRO A 440 13.83 18.52 -6.12
CA PRO A 440 12.65 18.83 -6.92
C PRO A 440 12.10 17.55 -7.57
N GLY A 441 10.80 17.51 -7.87
CA GLY A 441 10.19 16.30 -8.42
C GLY A 441 8.73 16.48 -8.85
N LEU A 442 8.19 15.41 -9.42
CA LEU A 442 6.80 15.33 -9.83
C LEU A 442 5.90 15.21 -8.60
N GLY A 443 4.96 16.14 -8.43
CA GLY A 443 3.93 16.11 -7.40
C GLY A 443 2.53 15.86 -7.97
N SER A 444 1.54 16.35 -7.23
CA SER A 444 0.14 16.42 -7.64
C SER A 444 -0.44 17.75 -7.18
N LEU A 445 -1.44 18.27 -7.91
CA LEU A 445 -2.20 19.43 -7.43
C LEU A 445 -3.12 19.09 -6.25
N HIS A 446 -3.34 17.79 -6.00
CA HIS A 446 -4.18 17.28 -4.91
C HIS A 446 -3.59 17.54 -3.52
N THR A 447 -2.29 17.28 -3.34
CA THR A 447 -1.58 17.49 -2.06
C THR A 447 -0.20 18.09 -2.32
N PRO A 448 0.15 19.24 -1.71
CA PRO A 448 1.45 19.87 -1.88
C PRO A 448 2.62 18.95 -1.50
N GLY A 449 3.70 18.98 -2.28
CA GLY A 449 4.93 18.22 -2.04
C GLY A 449 5.35 17.37 -3.23
N VAL A 450 6.56 16.80 -3.16
CA VAL A 450 6.97 15.80 -4.16
C VAL A 450 6.30 14.48 -3.80
N TRP A 451 5.69 13.83 -4.79
CA TRP A 451 4.99 12.58 -4.57
C TRP A 451 5.91 11.39 -4.78
N THR A 452 5.79 10.40 -3.91
CA THR A 452 6.53 9.13 -4.03
C THR A 452 6.18 8.42 -5.35
N LEU A 453 4.92 8.48 -5.79
CA LEU A 453 4.54 7.94 -7.11
C LEU A 453 5.25 8.69 -8.25
N GLY A 454 5.59 9.97 -8.07
CA GLY A 454 6.40 10.72 -9.02
C GLY A 454 7.83 10.19 -9.12
N ASP A 455 8.45 9.85 -8.00
CA ASP A 455 9.76 9.18 -7.97
C ASP A 455 9.70 7.77 -8.58
N LEU A 456 8.59 7.04 -8.37
CA LEU A 456 8.34 5.76 -9.03
C LEU A 456 8.22 5.93 -10.56
N GLN A 457 7.51 6.95 -11.05
CA GLN A 457 7.45 7.24 -12.48
C GLN A 457 8.83 7.62 -13.06
N ALA A 458 9.67 8.31 -12.29
CA ALA A 458 11.04 8.62 -12.70
C ALA A 458 11.86 7.34 -12.85
N TRP A 459 11.69 6.39 -11.93
CA TRP A 459 12.31 5.07 -12.02
C TRP A 459 11.82 4.27 -13.24
N ILE A 460 10.50 4.19 -13.45
CA ILE A 460 9.89 3.47 -14.57
C ILE A 460 10.39 4.03 -15.91
N SER A 461 10.28 5.34 -16.11
CA SER A 461 10.64 5.98 -17.38
C SER A 461 12.13 5.91 -17.68
N ALA A 462 12.99 6.07 -16.67
CA ALA A 462 14.44 5.91 -16.83
C ALA A 462 14.82 4.49 -17.26
N ARG A 463 14.16 3.46 -16.70
CA ARG A 463 14.37 2.06 -17.09
C ARG A 463 13.90 1.78 -18.51
N ALA A 464 12.73 2.27 -18.90
CA ALA A 464 12.20 2.08 -20.24
C ALA A 464 13.17 2.59 -21.33
N VAL A 465 13.91 3.67 -21.06
CA VAL A 465 14.89 4.24 -22.00
C VAL A 465 16.34 3.76 -21.79
N GLY A 466 16.58 2.83 -20.87
CA GLY A 466 17.92 2.31 -20.57
C GLY A 466 18.85 3.29 -19.83
N ASP A 467 18.33 4.31 -19.15
CA ASP A 467 19.11 5.27 -18.35
C ASP A 467 19.34 4.74 -16.92
N ALA A 468 20.27 3.80 -16.80
CA ALA A 468 20.58 3.14 -15.53
C ALA A 468 20.99 4.12 -14.40
N PRO A 469 21.79 5.18 -14.64
CA PRO A 469 22.10 6.17 -13.61
C PRO A 469 20.86 6.90 -13.08
N LYS A 470 19.93 7.33 -13.95
CA LYS A 470 18.68 7.97 -13.49
C LYS A 470 17.77 7.00 -12.74
N ALA A 471 17.67 5.76 -13.20
CA ALA A 471 16.91 4.74 -12.50
C ALA A 471 17.48 4.47 -11.09
N ALA A 472 18.80 4.37 -10.96
CA ALA A 472 19.46 4.22 -9.66
C ALA A 472 19.22 5.41 -8.74
N ALA A 473 19.30 6.64 -9.27
CA ALA A 473 19.03 7.86 -8.49
C ALA A 473 17.58 7.92 -7.98
N ALA A 474 16.61 7.51 -8.79
CA ALA A 474 15.21 7.43 -8.38
C ALA A 474 15.00 6.39 -7.26
N LEU A 475 15.64 5.22 -7.33
CA LEU A 475 15.59 4.23 -6.25
C LEU A 475 16.29 4.71 -4.97
N GLU A 476 17.44 5.36 -5.07
CA GLU A 476 18.13 5.92 -3.90
C GLU A 476 17.25 6.96 -3.19
N ARG A 477 16.50 7.75 -3.97
CA ARG A 477 15.54 8.71 -3.46
C ARG A 477 14.40 8.04 -2.71
N LEU A 478 13.79 6.98 -3.28
CA LEU A 478 12.76 6.18 -2.62
C LEU A 478 13.27 5.57 -1.30
N GLU A 479 14.49 5.03 -1.27
CA GLU A 479 15.11 4.51 -0.04
C GLU A 479 15.33 5.59 1.03
N ARG A 480 15.73 6.79 0.60
CA ARG A 480 16.00 7.93 1.48
C ARG A 480 14.76 8.45 2.19
N ILE A 481 13.63 8.54 1.48
CA ILE A 481 12.37 9.08 2.01
C ILE A 481 11.49 8.01 2.70
N ALA A 482 11.84 6.73 2.55
CA ALA A 482 11.12 5.65 3.22
C ALA A 482 11.29 5.68 4.74
N PHE A 483 10.22 5.34 5.44
CA PHE A 483 10.23 5.16 6.88
C PHE A 483 11.09 3.95 7.29
N SER A 484 11.41 3.83 8.57
CA SER A 484 12.26 2.75 9.09
C SER A 484 11.70 1.34 8.87
N ASP A 485 10.38 1.22 8.71
CA ASP A 485 9.66 -0.01 8.38
C ASP A 485 9.68 -0.35 6.87
N GLY A 486 10.31 0.48 6.04
CA GLY A 486 10.38 0.31 4.59
C GLY A 486 9.15 0.82 3.84
N MET A 487 8.16 1.39 4.54
CA MET A 487 7.02 2.04 3.90
C MET A 487 7.43 3.37 3.28
N LEU A 488 6.72 3.75 2.21
CA LEU A 488 6.89 5.03 1.55
C LEU A 488 5.72 5.97 1.91
N PRO A 489 5.97 7.27 2.10
CA PRO A 489 4.90 8.25 2.27
C PRO A 489 4.12 8.50 0.97
N GLU A 490 3.01 9.21 1.07
CA GLU A 490 2.31 9.74 -0.11
C GLU A 490 3.16 10.80 -0.83
N ALA A 491 3.59 11.80 -0.07
CA ALA A 491 4.44 12.88 -0.54
C ALA A 491 5.47 13.28 0.53
N TYR A 492 6.34 14.21 0.23
CA TYR A 492 7.27 14.81 1.19
C TYR A 492 7.68 16.21 0.78
N ASP A 493 8.18 16.97 1.75
CA ASP A 493 8.70 18.31 1.53
C ASP A 493 10.00 18.26 0.69
N PRO A 494 10.11 19.03 -0.41
CA PRO A 494 11.28 18.97 -1.30
C PRO A 494 12.57 19.53 -0.67
N ASP A 495 12.48 20.32 0.39
CA ASP A 495 13.62 21.01 1.00
C ASP A 495 14.14 20.31 2.25
N ASP A 496 13.26 19.74 3.07
CA ASP A 496 13.67 19.05 4.31
C ASP A 496 13.32 17.56 4.37
N GLU A 497 12.72 17.01 3.31
CA GLU A 497 12.36 15.59 3.19
C GLU A 497 11.32 15.12 4.21
N THR A 498 10.63 16.05 4.88
CA THR A 498 9.59 15.70 5.85
C THR A 498 8.46 14.91 5.18
N PRO A 499 8.19 13.67 5.61
CA PRO A 499 7.13 12.85 5.02
C PRO A 499 5.73 13.41 5.27
N ILE A 500 4.90 13.37 4.24
CA ILE A 500 3.48 13.71 4.23
C ILE A 500 2.70 12.42 4.05
N ARG A 501 1.94 12.07 5.09
CA ARG A 501 1.24 10.79 5.30
C ARG A 501 2.18 9.59 5.35
N HIS A 502 2.13 8.84 6.45
CA HIS A 502 2.95 7.64 6.61
C HIS A 502 2.33 6.44 5.89
N TRP A 503 1.03 6.22 6.09
CA TRP A 503 0.39 4.99 5.64
C TRP A 503 -0.32 5.19 4.31
N PHE A 504 0.37 4.77 3.25
CA PHE A 504 -0.21 4.68 1.91
C PHE A 504 0.39 3.47 1.19
N ALA A 505 -0.42 2.43 0.97
CA ALA A 505 0.10 1.17 0.45
C ALA A 505 0.55 1.24 -1.01
N TRP A 506 -0.10 2.10 -1.81
CA TRP A 506 0.01 2.08 -3.26
C TRP A 506 1.46 2.27 -3.77
N PRO A 507 2.24 3.30 -3.36
CA PRO A 507 3.56 3.52 -3.94
C PRO A 507 4.53 2.34 -3.68
N GLY A 508 4.54 1.83 -2.45
CA GLY A 508 5.38 0.68 -2.07
C GLY A 508 4.93 -0.60 -2.78
N ALA A 509 3.63 -0.83 -2.89
CA ALA A 509 3.08 -1.99 -3.58
C ALA A 509 3.38 -1.96 -5.08
N ALA A 510 3.22 -0.80 -5.74
CA ALA A 510 3.54 -0.65 -7.15
C ALA A 510 5.03 -0.89 -7.44
N LEU A 511 5.92 -0.35 -6.60
CA LEU A 511 7.36 -0.63 -6.67
C LEU A 511 7.66 -2.13 -6.53
N ALA A 512 7.09 -2.78 -5.51
CA ALA A 512 7.27 -4.20 -5.26
C ALA A 512 6.77 -5.06 -6.43
N ALA A 513 5.56 -4.79 -6.92
CA ALA A 513 4.97 -5.50 -8.06
C ALA A 513 5.86 -5.44 -9.30
N LEU A 514 6.34 -4.25 -9.65
CA LEU A 514 7.16 -4.05 -10.85
C LEU A 514 8.53 -4.71 -10.71
N ARG A 515 9.23 -4.52 -9.57
CA ARG A 515 10.56 -5.10 -9.34
C ARG A 515 10.55 -6.63 -9.35
N LEU A 516 9.60 -7.24 -8.63
CA LEU A 516 9.50 -8.69 -8.53
C LEU A 516 9.10 -9.33 -9.87
N SER A 517 8.22 -8.67 -10.63
CA SER A 517 7.85 -9.14 -11.96
C SER A 517 9.06 -9.20 -12.91
N ASP A 518 9.91 -8.17 -12.88
CA ASP A 518 11.13 -8.14 -13.68
C ASP A 518 12.14 -9.23 -13.25
N GLU A 519 12.29 -9.47 -11.94
CA GLU A 519 13.18 -10.50 -11.39
C GLU A 519 12.74 -11.92 -11.76
N HIS A 520 11.43 -12.18 -11.83
CA HIS A 520 10.87 -13.49 -12.17
C HIS A 520 10.66 -13.70 -13.67
N GLY A 521 10.87 -12.67 -14.51
CA GLY A 521 10.55 -12.71 -15.94
C GLY A 521 9.05 -12.81 -16.23
N GLU A 522 8.21 -12.47 -15.25
CA GLU A 522 6.75 -12.46 -15.33
C GLU A 522 6.25 -11.07 -15.77
N ARG A 523 5.23 -11.05 -16.64
CA ARG A 523 5.03 -10.00 -17.63
C ARG A 523 3.97 -8.96 -17.25
N ILE A 524 4.03 -8.38 -16.05
CA ILE A 524 3.25 -7.16 -15.74
C ILE A 524 3.69 -5.99 -16.66
N ALA A 525 4.93 -6.04 -17.16
CA ALA A 525 5.61 -5.02 -17.96
C ALA A 525 6.07 -5.52 -19.35
N SER A 526 5.36 -6.45 -20.01
CA SER A 526 5.72 -6.87 -21.38
C SER A 526 4.57 -6.83 -22.40
N PRO A 527 4.91 -6.60 -23.69
CA PRO A 527 3.98 -6.33 -24.79
C PRO A 527 3.43 -7.61 -25.45
N THR A 528 3.16 -8.68 -24.68
CA THR A 528 2.59 -9.90 -25.30
C THR A 528 1.21 -9.64 -25.84
#